data_AF-A0A3A9AZ09-F1
#
_entry.id   AF-A0A3A9AZ09-F1
#
_cell.length_a   1.000
_cell.length_b   1.000
_cell.length_c   1.000
_cell.angle_alpha   90.00
_cell.angle_beta   90.00
_cell.angle_gamma   90.00
#
_symmetry.space_group_name_H-M   'P 1'
#
loop_
_entity.id
_entity.type
_entity.pdbx_description
1 polymer ?
#
loop_
_entity_poly.entity_id
_entity_poly.type
_entity_poly.pdbx_seq_one_letter_code
_entity_poly.pdbx_strand_id
1 'polypeptide(L)'
;MEFRILKKILICLCGMALFSVLLPEIAVWANEREYPVSYKKNPDSEESYMVLEEAAEDYTVLPGDSLWKISRSLWGEGRLYRKLVDANRELFINPSLIYPGMKLKTARTCYIERTEAKYGGVQMGEFSMDMPYGWTVGYMDAGKAWANFVMRGDGVVACLIRDKEKNTSKTVNGWEKCIQKITNYADKNYGAQVSDFCFEHYKMRNQGDGTGEICLYSFLWHISPDYPSLVCRVCVGMKLTDHIQAEFVGFAFDYDIQGCVRYITSSFEEHFDTGNFEHFTVNDSNMSISPMEKWEMTGMFNPFPFIDEYFNSKLEKVSDMDENEGNKGK
;
A
#
# COMPACT_ATOMS: atom_id res chain seq x y z
N MET A 1 37.35 24.84 -18.10
CA MET A 1 36.01 24.82 -17.48
C MET A 1 35.14 23.71 -18.09
N GLU A 2 35.26 23.47 -19.40
CA GLU A 2 34.52 22.40 -20.12
C GLU A 2 34.86 20.96 -19.70
N PHE A 3 36.12 20.66 -19.37
CA PHE A 3 36.54 19.31 -18.91
C PHE A 3 35.91 18.88 -17.57
N ARG A 4 35.51 19.83 -16.71
CA ARG A 4 34.83 19.56 -15.43
C ARG A 4 33.36 19.21 -15.64
N ILE A 5 32.74 19.79 -16.67
CA ILE A 5 31.35 19.57 -17.03
C ILE A 5 31.22 18.20 -17.74
N LEU A 6 32.16 17.88 -18.64
CA LEU A 6 32.22 16.57 -19.28
C LEU A 6 32.44 15.42 -18.27
N LYS A 7 33.28 15.62 -17.25
CA LYS A 7 33.45 14.65 -16.15
C LYS A 7 32.16 14.44 -15.35
N LYS A 8 31.43 15.51 -15.04
CA LYS A 8 30.14 15.39 -14.34
C LYS A 8 29.11 14.63 -15.18
N ILE A 9 29.05 14.88 -16.49
CA ILE A 9 28.13 14.19 -17.41
C ILE A 9 28.51 12.71 -17.60
N LEU A 10 29.81 12.39 -17.68
CA LEU A 10 30.28 11.02 -17.84
C LEU A 10 30.09 10.18 -16.55
N ILE A 11 30.30 10.78 -15.38
CA ILE A 11 29.97 10.17 -14.07
C ILE A 11 28.45 9.95 -13.95
N CYS A 12 27.64 10.88 -14.46
CA CYS A 12 26.17 10.80 -14.46
C CYS A 12 25.62 9.66 -15.36
N LEU A 13 26.29 9.36 -16.48
CA LEU A 13 25.91 8.24 -17.36
C LEU A 13 26.37 6.87 -16.83
N CYS A 14 27.54 6.80 -16.18
CA CYS A 14 28.03 5.57 -15.55
C CYS A 14 27.26 5.20 -14.28
N GLY A 15 26.92 6.18 -13.43
CA GLY A 15 26.13 5.96 -12.22
C GLY A 15 24.71 5.44 -12.49
N MET A 16 24.05 5.92 -13.55
CA MET A 16 22.74 5.37 -13.97
C MET A 16 22.84 3.92 -14.46
N ALA A 17 23.90 3.58 -15.21
CA ALA A 17 24.10 2.21 -15.69
C ALA A 17 24.52 1.23 -14.57
N LEU A 18 25.24 1.71 -13.55
CA LEU A 18 25.65 0.90 -12.39
C LEU A 18 24.53 0.74 -11.36
N PHE A 19 23.63 1.72 -11.21
CA PHE A 19 22.44 1.57 -10.37
C PHE A 19 21.51 0.46 -10.88
N SER A 20 21.38 0.31 -12.21
CA SER A 20 20.66 -0.81 -12.83
C SER A 20 21.33 -2.18 -12.61
N VAL A 21 22.66 -2.24 -12.45
CA VAL A 21 23.41 -3.50 -12.28
C VAL A 21 23.35 -4.05 -10.84
N LEU A 22 23.01 -3.21 -9.86
CA LEU A 22 22.93 -3.58 -8.43
C LEU A 22 21.54 -4.03 -7.96
N LEU A 23 20.54 -3.95 -8.84
CA LEU A 23 19.30 -4.69 -8.69
C LEU A 23 19.53 -6.03 -9.39
N PRO A 24 19.37 -7.20 -8.73
CA PRO A 24 19.40 -8.45 -9.46
C PRO A 24 18.25 -8.42 -10.46
N GLU A 25 18.55 -8.24 -11.74
CA GLU A 25 17.71 -8.67 -12.85
C GLU A 25 17.64 -10.21 -12.81
N ILE A 26 16.85 -10.72 -11.87
CA ILE A 26 16.05 -11.89 -12.21
C ILE A 26 14.72 -11.27 -12.62
N ALA A 27 14.65 -10.84 -13.88
CA ALA A 27 13.39 -10.61 -14.56
C ALA A 27 12.69 -11.97 -14.65
N VAL A 28 12.07 -12.40 -13.54
CA VAL A 28 10.90 -13.25 -13.66
C VAL A 28 9.89 -12.35 -14.34
N TRP A 29 9.45 -12.76 -15.53
CA TRP A 29 8.46 -12.05 -16.32
C TRP A 29 7.13 -12.09 -15.56
N ALA A 30 7.02 -11.31 -14.49
CA ALA A 30 5.74 -10.92 -13.96
C ALA A 30 5.10 -10.11 -15.08
N ASN A 31 4.01 -10.65 -15.59
CA ASN A 31 3.19 -9.99 -16.60
C ASN A 31 2.79 -8.62 -16.03
N GLU A 32 2.78 -7.54 -16.82
CA GLU A 32 2.35 -6.17 -16.44
C GLU A 32 0.90 -6.19 -15.94
N ARG A 33 0.68 -6.76 -14.76
CA ARG A 33 -0.62 -7.08 -14.20
C ARG A 33 -0.96 -6.02 -13.18
N GLU A 34 -1.93 -5.21 -13.54
CA GLU A 34 -2.59 -4.30 -12.62
C GLU A 34 -3.62 -5.07 -11.78
N TYR A 35 -3.84 -4.60 -10.56
CA TYR A 35 -4.89 -5.11 -9.67
C TYR A 35 -5.94 -4.02 -9.42
N PRO A 36 -6.76 -3.70 -10.44
CA PRO A 36 -7.67 -2.57 -10.37
C PRO A 36 -8.83 -2.85 -9.42
N VAL A 37 -9.27 -1.80 -8.73
CA VAL A 37 -10.53 -1.81 -7.99
C VAL A 37 -11.67 -1.53 -8.97
N SER A 38 -12.62 -2.46 -9.06
CA SER A 38 -13.82 -2.29 -9.86
C SER A 38 -15.04 -1.97 -8.98
N TYR A 39 -15.89 -1.05 -9.44
CA TYR A 39 -17.20 -0.75 -8.83
C TYR A 39 -18.37 -1.48 -9.52
N LYS A 40 -18.03 -2.51 -10.30
CA LYS A 40 -18.97 -3.40 -10.99
C LYS A 40 -18.40 -4.82 -10.97
N LYS A 41 -19.20 -5.78 -10.56
CA LYS A 41 -18.87 -7.18 -10.78
C LYS A 41 -19.01 -7.48 -12.28
N ASN A 42 -18.01 -8.12 -12.89
CA ASN A 42 -18.15 -8.65 -14.24
C ASN A 42 -19.02 -9.92 -14.16
N PRO A 43 -20.24 -9.93 -14.73
CA PRO A 43 -21.12 -11.10 -14.65
C PRO A 43 -20.59 -12.30 -15.43
N ASP A 44 -19.68 -12.09 -16.39
CA ASP A 44 -19.15 -13.12 -17.29
C ASP A 44 -17.81 -13.70 -16.80
N SER A 45 -17.28 -13.22 -15.68
CA SER A 45 -16.05 -13.74 -15.08
C SER A 45 -16.36 -14.95 -14.20
N GLU A 46 -15.65 -16.05 -14.45
CA GLU A 46 -15.67 -17.26 -13.62
C GLU A 46 -14.76 -17.16 -12.38
N GLU A 47 -13.96 -16.09 -12.30
CA GLU A 47 -13.03 -15.88 -11.19
C GLU A 47 -13.75 -15.47 -9.91
N SER A 48 -13.12 -15.78 -8.78
CA SER A 48 -13.61 -15.32 -7.48
C SER A 48 -13.26 -13.85 -7.27
N TYR A 49 -14.02 -13.16 -6.42
CA TYR A 49 -13.81 -11.74 -6.14
C TYR A 49 -13.64 -11.52 -4.64
N MET A 50 -12.67 -10.70 -4.28
CA MET A 50 -12.66 -10.02 -2.98
C MET A 50 -13.65 -8.86 -3.06
N VAL A 51 -14.60 -8.82 -2.11
CA VAL A 51 -15.59 -7.75 -2.01
C VAL A 51 -15.19 -6.80 -0.89
N LEU A 52 -15.09 -5.52 -1.19
CA LEU A 52 -14.71 -4.49 -0.22
C LEU A 52 -15.81 -3.45 -0.15
N GLU A 53 -16.00 -2.85 1.01
CA GLU A 53 -16.83 -1.67 1.22
C GLU A 53 -15.92 -0.51 1.57
N GLU A 54 -15.94 0.58 0.80
CA GLU A 54 -15.24 1.81 1.18
C GLU A 54 -15.71 2.27 2.57
N ALA A 55 -14.77 2.47 3.48
CA ALA A 55 -15.03 3.04 4.78
C ALA A 55 -15.12 4.57 4.66
N ALA A 56 -16.11 5.04 3.89
CA ALA A 56 -16.37 6.46 3.71
C ALA A 56 -17.27 6.98 4.84
N GLU A 57 -16.95 8.17 5.35
CA GLU A 57 -17.85 8.89 6.25
C GLU A 57 -19.11 9.36 5.51
N ASP A 58 -20.17 9.56 6.29
CA ASP A 58 -21.40 10.15 5.76
C ASP A 58 -21.11 11.59 5.30
N TYR A 59 -21.45 11.90 4.05
CA TYR A 59 -21.31 13.25 3.53
C TYR A 59 -22.44 14.12 4.03
N THR A 60 -22.11 15.24 4.66
CA THR A 60 -23.09 16.25 5.06
C THR A 60 -23.27 17.24 3.93
N VAL A 61 -24.48 17.28 3.36
CA VAL A 61 -24.85 18.18 2.26
C VAL A 61 -24.63 19.64 2.66
N LEU A 62 -23.93 20.39 1.83
CA LEU A 62 -23.64 21.81 2.00
C LEU A 62 -24.61 22.69 1.19
N PRO A 63 -24.78 23.97 1.56
CA PRO A 63 -25.53 24.91 0.74
C PRO A 63 -24.99 25.02 -0.69
N GLY A 64 -25.85 24.83 -1.69
CA GLY A 64 -25.49 24.92 -3.11
C GLY A 64 -25.06 23.60 -3.76
N ASP A 65 -25.07 22.51 -2.99
CA ASP A 65 -24.83 21.17 -3.50
C ASP A 65 -25.94 20.66 -4.41
N SER A 66 -25.56 19.73 -5.26
CA SER A 66 -26.47 18.84 -5.97
C SER A 66 -25.87 17.45 -5.93
N LEU A 67 -26.71 16.42 -6.01
CA LEU A 67 -26.22 15.03 -6.01
C LEU A 67 -25.18 14.77 -7.12
N TRP A 68 -25.32 15.44 -8.27
CA TRP A 68 -24.32 15.38 -9.34
C TRP A 68 -22.97 15.97 -8.93
N LYS A 69 -22.96 17.14 -8.28
CA LYS A 69 -21.72 17.78 -7.79
C LYS A 69 -21.08 16.92 -6.70
N ILE A 70 -21.87 16.41 -5.77
CA ILE A 70 -21.40 15.54 -4.69
C ILE A 70 -20.76 14.28 -5.29
N SER A 71 -21.44 13.57 -6.19
CA SER A 71 -20.88 12.37 -6.82
C SER A 71 -19.66 12.66 -7.69
N ARG A 72 -19.60 13.81 -8.38
CA ARG A 72 -18.39 14.21 -9.12
C ARG A 72 -17.22 14.47 -8.16
N SER A 73 -17.48 15.13 -7.03
CA SER A 73 -16.45 15.45 -6.05
C SER A 73 -15.91 14.22 -5.35
N LEU A 74 -16.80 13.30 -4.94
CA LEU A 74 -16.43 12.13 -4.15
C LEU A 74 -15.93 10.97 -5.03
N TRP A 75 -16.51 10.80 -6.20
CA TRP A 75 -16.29 9.60 -7.03
C TRP A 75 -15.76 9.93 -8.43
N GLY A 76 -15.38 11.18 -8.69
CA GLY A 76 -14.88 11.66 -9.99
C GLY A 76 -15.97 11.81 -11.08
N GLU A 77 -17.09 11.12 -10.93
CA GLU A 77 -18.14 11.02 -11.95
C GLU A 77 -19.51 11.47 -11.45
N GLY A 78 -20.01 12.60 -11.97
CA GLY A 78 -21.32 13.13 -11.57
C GLY A 78 -22.50 12.23 -11.92
N ARG A 79 -22.39 11.41 -12.98
CA ARG A 79 -23.44 10.44 -13.39
C ARG A 79 -23.71 9.36 -12.35
N LEU A 80 -22.78 9.14 -11.42
CA LEU A 80 -22.93 8.17 -10.34
C LEU A 80 -23.94 8.62 -9.28
N TYR A 81 -24.51 9.83 -9.36
CA TYR A 81 -25.54 10.31 -8.44
C TYR A 81 -26.72 9.36 -8.25
N ARG A 82 -27.06 8.56 -9.27
CA ARG A 82 -28.10 7.53 -9.15
C ARG A 82 -27.73 6.45 -8.14
N LYS A 83 -26.47 6.01 -8.13
CA LYS A 83 -25.97 5.07 -7.10
C LYS A 83 -26.01 5.69 -5.71
N LEU A 84 -25.72 6.99 -5.59
CA LEU A 84 -25.82 7.72 -4.33
C LEU A 84 -27.27 7.76 -3.82
N VAL A 85 -28.24 8.00 -4.71
CA VAL A 85 -29.67 7.91 -4.38
C VAL A 85 -30.04 6.49 -3.97
N ASP A 86 -29.58 5.48 -4.71
CA ASP A 86 -29.88 4.08 -4.43
C ASP A 86 -29.39 3.61 -3.06
N ALA A 87 -28.21 4.06 -2.64
CA ALA A 87 -27.64 3.77 -1.32
C ALA A 87 -28.35 4.48 -0.16
N ASN A 88 -29.20 5.47 -0.46
CA ASN A 88 -29.88 6.34 0.51
C ASN A 88 -31.38 6.41 0.23
N ARG A 89 -31.98 5.38 -0.37
CA ARG A 89 -33.39 5.38 -0.81
C ARG A 89 -34.34 5.73 0.34
N GLU A 90 -34.02 5.32 1.55
CA GLU A 90 -34.77 5.61 2.76
C GLU A 90 -34.83 7.11 3.09
N LEU A 91 -33.89 7.91 2.59
CA LEU A 91 -33.83 9.36 2.80
C LEU A 91 -34.59 10.14 1.72
N PHE A 92 -34.93 9.51 0.60
CA PHE A 92 -35.46 10.19 -0.58
C PHE A 92 -36.92 9.83 -0.88
N ILE A 93 -37.81 10.80 -0.65
CA ILE A 93 -39.16 10.80 -1.24
C ILE A 93 -39.09 11.33 -2.68
N ASN A 94 -38.25 12.34 -2.92
CA ASN A 94 -37.94 12.87 -4.24
C ASN A 94 -36.42 13.05 -4.39
N PRO A 95 -35.74 12.28 -5.26
CA PRO A 95 -34.30 12.37 -5.47
C PRO A 95 -33.80 13.74 -5.96
N SER A 96 -34.70 14.62 -6.43
CA SER A 96 -34.32 15.97 -6.86
C SER A 96 -34.19 16.96 -5.70
N LEU A 97 -34.54 16.56 -4.48
CA LEU A 97 -34.50 17.41 -3.29
C LEU A 97 -33.49 16.87 -2.27
N ILE A 98 -32.40 17.62 -2.10
CA ILE A 98 -31.47 17.48 -0.97
C ILE A 98 -31.46 18.78 -0.18
N TYR A 99 -31.21 18.70 1.13
CA TYR A 99 -31.20 19.84 2.03
C TYR A 99 -29.86 19.97 2.74
N PRO A 100 -29.35 21.20 2.96
CA PRO A 100 -28.16 21.40 3.78
C PRO A 100 -28.30 20.73 5.15
N GLY A 101 -27.25 20.03 5.59
CA GLY A 101 -27.24 19.25 6.84
C GLY A 101 -27.77 17.81 6.69
N MET A 102 -28.33 17.44 5.53
CA MET A 102 -28.67 16.03 5.25
C MET A 102 -27.41 15.19 5.18
N LYS A 103 -27.41 14.03 5.84
CA LYS A 103 -26.29 13.07 5.81
C LYS A 103 -26.56 12.00 4.77
N LEU A 104 -25.63 11.83 3.84
CA LEU A 104 -25.70 10.82 2.79
C LEU A 104 -24.62 9.77 3.02
N LYS A 105 -25.00 8.49 2.98
CA LYS A 105 -24.08 7.36 2.94
C LYS A 105 -23.35 7.36 1.60
N THR A 106 -22.02 7.38 1.63
CA THR A 106 -21.18 7.48 0.42
C THR A 106 -20.28 6.27 0.19
N ALA A 107 -20.28 5.32 1.12
CA ALA A 107 -19.58 4.04 1.00
C ALA A 107 -20.04 3.29 -0.25
N ARG A 108 -19.09 2.83 -1.06
CA ARG A 108 -19.36 1.97 -2.22
C ARG A 108 -18.81 0.58 -2.00
N THR A 109 -19.55 -0.40 -2.48
CA THR A 109 -19.02 -1.74 -2.67
C THR A 109 -18.12 -1.76 -3.90
N CYS A 110 -16.92 -2.31 -3.74
CA CYS A 110 -15.99 -2.54 -4.81
C CYS A 110 -15.48 -3.98 -4.79
N TYR A 111 -14.86 -4.36 -5.90
CA TYR A 111 -14.50 -5.73 -6.23
C TYR A 111 -13.07 -5.75 -6.73
N ILE A 112 -12.27 -6.68 -6.21
CA ILE A 112 -10.97 -7.03 -6.76
C ILE A 112 -11.07 -8.48 -7.22
N GLU A 113 -10.86 -8.72 -8.51
CA GLU A 113 -10.86 -10.07 -9.09
C GLU A 113 -9.65 -10.84 -8.57
N ARG A 114 -9.86 -12.02 -7.99
CA ARG A 114 -8.77 -12.93 -7.61
C ARG A 114 -8.35 -13.66 -8.86
N THR A 115 -7.18 -13.33 -9.37
CA THR A 115 -6.67 -13.92 -10.61
C THR A 115 -5.95 -15.26 -10.38
N GLU A 116 -5.58 -15.59 -9.14
CA GLU A 116 -4.43 -16.47 -8.90
C GLU A 116 -4.53 -17.49 -7.77
N ALA A 117 -5.63 -17.52 -7.00
CA ALA A 117 -5.79 -18.46 -5.86
C ALA A 117 -5.68 -19.96 -6.26
N LYS A 118 -5.67 -20.27 -7.56
CA LYS A 118 -5.53 -21.63 -8.08
C LYS A 118 -4.09 -22.17 -8.10
N TYR A 119 -3.05 -21.31 -8.06
CA TYR A 119 -1.64 -21.74 -8.20
C TYR A 119 -0.59 -20.95 -7.38
N GLY A 120 -0.96 -19.97 -6.56
CA GLY A 120 -0.01 -19.17 -5.78
C GLY A 120 -0.61 -18.62 -4.48
N GLY A 121 0.26 -18.27 -3.52
CA GLY A 121 -0.11 -17.75 -2.21
C GLY A 121 0.82 -18.22 -1.10
N VAL A 122 0.68 -17.61 0.07
CA VAL A 122 1.37 -17.98 1.30
C VAL A 122 0.32 -18.52 2.28
N GLN A 123 0.51 -19.74 2.77
CA GLN A 123 -0.34 -20.34 3.81
C GLN A 123 0.54 -20.73 5.00
N MET A 124 0.22 -20.18 6.17
CA MET A 124 1.04 -20.27 7.38
C MET A 124 0.19 -20.63 8.60
N GLY A 125 -0.40 -21.83 8.58
CA GLY A 125 -1.23 -22.33 9.68
C GLY A 125 -2.47 -21.48 9.93
N GLU A 126 -2.31 -20.46 10.76
CA GLU A 126 -3.34 -19.54 11.26
C GLU A 126 -3.70 -18.39 10.31
N PHE A 127 -3.03 -18.27 9.16
CA PHE A 127 -3.39 -17.28 8.14
C PHE A 127 -2.96 -17.68 6.74
N SER A 128 -3.55 -17.05 5.75
CA SER A 128 -3.09 -17.08 4.36
C SER A 128 -3.21 -15.73 3.68
N MET A 129 -2.49 -15.57 2.58
CA MET A 129 -2.60 -14.41 1.69
C MET A 129 -2.21 -14.83 0.27
N ASP A 130 -2.79 -14.16 -0.72
CA ASP A 130 -2.39 -14.33 -2.11
C ASP A 130 -1.02 -13.66 -2.34
N MET A 131 -0.26 -14.22 -3.27
CA MET A 131 1.00 -13.65 -3.74
C MET A 131 0.89 -13.49 -5.26
N PRO A 132 1.30 -12.33 -5.83
CA PRO A 132 1.30 -12.12 -7.27
C PRO A 132 2.04 -13.23 -8.03
N TYR A 133 1.51 -13.64 -9.18
CA TYR A 133 2.08 -14.71 -9.98
C TYR A 133 3.51 -14.40 -10.43
N GLY A 134 4.39 -15.38 -10.30
CA GLY A 134 5.80 -15.24 -10.62
C GLY A 134 6.62 -14.52 -9.55
N TRP A 135 5.99 -13.97 -8.51
CA TRP A 135 6.74 -13.43 -7.39
C TRP A 135 7.31 -14.56 -6.53
N THR A 136 8.40 -14.25 -5.86
CA THR A 136 9.13 -15.17 -4.98
C THR A 136 9.16 -14.63 -3.57
N VAL A 137 9.30 -15.52 -2.58
CA VAL A 137 9.50 -15.15 -1.18
C VAL A 137 10.99 -15.21 -0.83
N GLY A 138 11.46 -14.28 -0.01
CA GLY A 138 12.84 -14.25 0.44
C GLY A 138 13.07 -13.24 1.57
N TYR A 139 14.30 -12.75 1.66
CA TYR A 139 14.69 -11.67 2.56
C TYR A 139 15.26 -10.49 1.76
N MET A 140 15.37 -9.33 2.39
CA MET A 140 16.08 -8.18 1.84
C MET A 140 16.87 -7.46 2.92
N ASP A 141 17.99 -6.85 2.52
CA ASP A 141 18.75 -5.94 3.36
C ASP A 141 19.45 -4.83 2.54
N ALA A 142 19.60 -3.67 3.17
CA ALA A 142 20.50 -2.59 2.78
C ALA A 142 20.81 -1.74 4.02
N GLY A 143 22.05 -1.79 4.50
CA GLY A 143 22.44 -1.10 5.73
C GLY A 143 21.67 -1.67 6.92
N LYS A 144 20.96 -0.80 7.66
CA LYS A 144 20.09 -1.21 8.78
C LYS A 144 18.67 -1.56 8.34
N ALA A 145 18.30 -1.25 7.09
CA ALA A 145 17.02 -1.61 6.53
C ALA A 145 17.03 -3.09 6.15
N TRP A 146 16.19 -3.91 6.78
CA TRP A 146 16.05 -5.31 6.41
C TRP A 146 14.64 -5.84 6.71
N ALA A 147 14.25 -6.87 5.98
CA ALA A 147 13.05 -7.65 6.25
C ALA A 147 13.33 -9.11 5.97
N ASN A 148 12.92 -10.00 6.88
CA ASN A 148 13.19 -11.43 6.75
C ASN A 148 12.12 -12.21 5.97
N PHE A 149 10.98 -11.57 5.68
CA PHE A 149 9.96 -12.08 4.78
C PHE A 149 9.55 -10.99 3.79
N VAL A 150 9.94 -11.15 2.53
CA VAL A 150 9.57 -10.25 1.44
C VAL A 150 9.03 -11.04 0.26
N MET A 151 8.01 -10.51 -0.39
CA MET A 151 7.61 -10.94 -1.72
C MET A 151 8.31 -10.05 -2.75
N ARG A 152 8.90 -10.65 -3.79
CA ARG A 152 9.68 -9.94 -4.80
C ARG A 152 9.33 -10.40 -6.22
N GLY A 153 9.12 -9.43 -7.10
CA GLY A 153 8.96 -9.54 -8.55
C GLY A 153 9.39 -8.21 -9.19
N ASP A 154 8.52 -7.58 -9.97
CA ASP A 154 8.75 -6.20 -10.50
C ASP A 154 8.69 -5.11 -9.43
N GLY A 155 8.23 -5.47 -8.23
CA GLY A 155 8.34 -4.68 -7.02
C GLY A 155 8.85 -5.52 -5.86
N VAL A 156 8.89 -4.90 -4.69
CA VAL A 156 9.19 -5.58 -3.42
C VAL A 156 8.09 -5.25 -2.44
N VAL A 157 7.63 -6.24 -1.68
CA VAL A 157 6.69 -6.07 -0.56
C VAL A 157 7.26 -6.75 0.68
N ALA A 158 7.68 -5.96 1.66
CA ALA A 158 8.08 -6.45 2.97
C ALA A 158 6.84 -6.74 3.83
N CYS A 159 6.83 -7.88 4.52
CA CYS A 159 5.68 -8.33 5.29
C CYS A 159 5.98 -8.35 6.79
N LEU A 160 5.03 -7.85 7.58
CA LEU A 160 5.05 -7.88 9.04
C LEU A 160 3.69 -8.37 9.53
N ILE A 161 3.66 -9.58 10.09
CA ILE A 161 2.44 -10.20 10.59
C ILE A 161 2.61 -10.43 12.08
N ARG A 162 1.66 -9.92 12.87
CA ARG A 162 1.72 -9.91 14.33
C ARG A 162 0.34 -10.10 14.92
N ASP A 163 0.31 -10.53 16.18
CA ASP A 163 -0.92 -10.45 16.96
C ASP A 163 -1.41 -8.99 16.97
N LYS A 164 -2.72 -8.82 16.83
CA LYS A 164 -3.35 -7.50 16.82
C LYS A 164 -3.08 -6.77 18.13
N GLU A 165 -2.39 -5.64 18.05
CA GLU A 165 -2.16 -4.85 19.25
C GLU A 165 -3.43 -4.13 19.72
N LYS A 166 -3.63 -4.06 21.03
CA LYS A 166 -4.82 -3.46 21.66
C LYS A 166 -5.10 -2.02 21.21
N ASN A 167 -4.05 -1.26 20.87
CA ASN A 167 -4.17 0.14 20.51
C ASN A 167 -4.38 0.37 19.01
N THR A 168 -4.01 -0.58 18.14
CA THR A 168 -4.10 -0.41 16.67
C THR A 168 -5.54 -0.18 16.22
N SER A 169 -6.49 -0.90 16.83
CA SER A 169 -7.93 -0.74 16.53
C SER A 169 -8.45 0.66 16.86
N LYS A 170 -7.97 1.26 17.96
CA LYS A 170 -8.37 2.62 18.36
C LYS A 170 -7.80 3.66 17.41
N THR A 171 -6.57 3.45 16.96
CA THR A 171 -5.91 4.30 15.96
C THR A 171 -6.72 4.29 14.67
N VAL A 172 -6.98 3.10 14.09
CA VAL A 172 -7.69 2.95 12.81
C VAL A 172 -9.13 3.48 12.82
N ASN A 173 -9.85 3.36 13.94
CA ASN A 173 -11.21 3.91 14.06
C ASN A 173 -11.30 5.44 13.85
N GLY A 174 -10.18 6.16 13.91
CA GLY A 174 -10.09 7.58 13.56
C GLY A 174 -9.27 7.81 12.29
N TRP A 175 -9.60 7.14 11.18
CA TRP A 175 -8.79 7.15 9.97
C TRP A 175 -8.47 8.55 9.45
N GLU A 176 -9.42 9.51 9.46
CA GLU A 176 -9.11 10.90 9.06
C GLU A 176 -8.01 11.55 9.92
N LYS A 177 -8.01 11.28 11.23
CA LYS A 177 -6.94 11.73 12.12
C LYS A 177 -5.64 11.00 11.84
N CYS A 178 -5.69 9.74 11.41
CA CYS A 178 -4.52 8.98 10.97
C CYS A 178 -3.89 9.62 9.74
N ILE A 179 -4.71 9.96 8.73
CA ILE A 179 -4.26 10.66 7.52
C ILE A 179 -3.51 11.94 7.89
N GLN A 180 -4.09 12.77 8.77
CA GLN A 180 -3.45 14.01 9.20
C GLN A 180 -2.13 13.77 9.96
N LYS A 181 -2.06 12.76 10.82
CA LYS A 181 -0.84 12.43 11.56
C LYS A 181 0.27 11.90 10.65
N ILE A 182 -0.07 11.02 9.70
CA ILE A 182 0.88 10.44 8.74
C ILE A 182 1.45 11.55 7.85
N THR A 183 0.60 12.38 7.27
CA THR A 183 1.02 13.52 6.42
C THR A 183 1.89 14.50 7.19
N ASN A 184 1.46 14.95 8.38
CA ASN A 184 2.26 15.85 9.21
C ASN A 184 3.62 15.26 9.61
N TYR A 185 3.68 13.95 9.90
CA TYR A 185 4.94 13.28 10.21
C TYR A 185 5.86 13.25 8.99
N ALA A 186 5.33 12.90 7.81
CA ALA A 186 6.10 12.89 6.57
C ALA A 186 6.60 14.29 6.20
N ASP A 187 5.75 15.31 6.25
CA ASP A 187 6.13 16.70 5.93
C ASP A 187 7.23 17.21 6.86
N LYS A 188 7.13 16.88 8.16
CA LYS A 188 8.09 17.33 9.17
C LYS A 188 9.47 16.68 9.02
N ASN A 189 9.52 15.38 8.70
CA ASN A 189 10.77 14.61 8.74
C ASN A 189 11.35 14.33 7.34
N TYR A 190 10.51 14.29 6.31
CA TYR A 190 10.82 13.83 4.95
C TYR A 190 10.15 14.69 3.86
N GLY A 191 9.84 15.96 4.14
CA GLY A 191 9.06 16.82 3.24
C GLY A 191 9.70 17.11 1.88
N ALA A 192 11.01 16.84 1.71
CA ALA A 192 11.68 16.91 0.41
C ALA A 192 11.62 15.57 -0.36
N GLN A 193 11.43 14.47 0.36
CA GLN A 193 11.45 13.11 -0.17
C GLN A 193 10.04 12.60 -0.48
N VAL A 194 9.00 13.11 0.17
CA VAL A 194 7.65 12.56 0.04
C VAL A 194 6.72 13.50 -0.73
N SER A 195 5.93 12.96 -1.64
CA SER A 195 4.86 13.69 -2.33
C SER A 195 3.73 12.77 -2.78
N ASP A 196 2.64 13.35 -3.30
CA ASP A 196 1.55 12.61 -3.97
C ASP A 196 0.94 11.50 -3.10
N PHE A 197 0.52 11.87 -1.88
CA PHE A 197 -0.17 10.95 -0.98
C PHE A 197 -1.55 10.55 -1.52
N CYS A 198 -1.84 9.26 -1.45
CA CYS A 198 -3.17 8.68 -1.61
C CYS A 198 -3.51 7.83 -0.38
N PHE A 199 -4.76 7.86 0.06
CA PHE A 199 -5.24 7.09 1.21
C PHE A 199 -6.49 6.32 0.81
N GLU A 200 -6.54 5.05 1.21
CA GLU A 200 -7.67 4.16 0.95
C GLU A 200 -8.06 3.46 2.26
N HIS A 201 -9.36 3.34 2.52
CA HIS A 201 -9.87 2.65 3.71
C HIS A 201 -11.08 1.82 3.31
N TYR A 202 -11.02 0.53 3.58
CA TYR A 202 -12.05 -0.43 3.26
C TYR A 202 -12.42 -1.29 4.47
N LYS A 203 -13.62 -1.85 4.41
CA LYS A 203 -14.11 -2.90 5.30
C LYS A 203 -14.47 -4.11 4.46
N MET A 204 -14.11 -5.30 4.93
CA MET A 204 -14.61 -6.54 4.35
C MET A 204 -15.61 -7.18 5.30
N ARG A 205 -16.79 -7.53 4.77
CA ARG A 205 -17.89 -8.15 5.53
C ARG A 205 -18.31 -9.45 4.86
N ASN A 206 -18.60 -10.46 5.67
CA ASN A 206 -19.30 -11.68 5.27
C ASN A 206 -18.64 -12.47 4.11
N GLN A 207 -17.31 -12.59 4.11
CA GLN A 207 -16.53 -13.42 3.16
C GLN A 207 -15.80 -14.55 3.89
N GLY A 208 -16.54 -15.41 4.60
CA GLY A 208 -15.92 -16.41 5.47
C GLY A 208 -15.04 -15.73 6.51
N ASP A 209 -13.76 -16.10 6.56
CA ASP A 209 -12.78 -15.52 7.47
C ASP A 209 -12.13 -14.21 6.96
N GLY A 210 -12.46 -13.79 5.72
CA GLY A 210 -12.01 -12.54 5.11
C GLY A 210 -12.71 -11.29 5.66
N THR A 211 -12.94 -11.21 6.96
CA THR A 211 -13.50 -10.02 7.63
C THR A 211 -12.39 -9.03 8.02
N GLY A 212 -12.74 -7.79 8.36
CA GLY A 212 -11.80 -6.85 8.95
C GLY A 212 -11.62 -5.53 8.21
N GLU A 213 -10.80 -4.66 8.78
CA GLU A 213 -10.50 -3.32 8.28
C GLU A 213 -9.24 -3.35 7.42
N ILE A 214 -9.24 -2.62 6.31
CA ILE A 214 -8.11 -2.49 5.40
C ILE A 214 -7.77 -1.01 5.27
N CYS A 215 -6.58 -0.64 5.69
CA CYS A 215 -6.07 0.72 5.58
C CYS A 215 -4.87 0.72 4.65
N LEU A 216 -4.88 1.58 3.63
CA LEU A 216 -3.74 1.77 2.75
C LEU A 216 -3.38 3.24 2.62
N TYR A 217 -2.11 3.49 2.41
CA TYR A 217 -1.65 4.76 1.88
C TYR A 217 -0.48 4.55 0.93
N SER A 218 -0.41 5.36 -0.10
CA SER A 218 0.70 5.38 -1.05
C SER A 218 1.23 6.78 -1.21
N PHE A 219 2.49 6.89 -1.62
CA PHE A 219 3.18 8.16 -1.87
C PHE A 219 4.34 7.94 -2.85
N LEU A 220 4.77 9.00 -3.50
CA LEU A 220 6.03 9.04 -4.23
C LEU A 220 7.18 9.32 -3.27
N TRP A 221 8.24 8.53 -3.36
CA TRP A 221 9.50 8.72 -2.66
C TRP A 221 10.59 9.18 -3.63
N HIS A 222 11.07 10.41 -3.44
CA HIS A 222 12.17 11.02 -4.19
C HIS A 222 13.48 10.59 -3.55
N ILE A 223 14.19 9.68 -4.22
CA ILE A 223 15.34 8.99 -3.65
C ILE A 223 16.56 9.90 -3.55
N SER A 224 16.76 10.78 -4.53
CA SER A 224 17.89 11.69 -4.53
C SER A 224 17.53 13.03 -5.15
N PRO A 225 17.86 14.16 -4.51
CA PRO A 225 17.69 15.49 -5.11
C PRO A 225 18.59 15.69 -6.33
N ASP A 226 19.73 14.99 -6.41
CA ASP A 226 20.65 15.06 -7.53
C ASP A 226 20.10 14.34 -8.78
N TYR A 227 19.13 13.45 -8.59
CA TYR A 227 18.47 12.69 -9.65
C TYR A 227 16.94 12.80 -9.53
N PRO A 228 16.33 13.92 -9.96
CA PRO A 228 14.89 14.16 -9.78
C PRO A 228 13.96 13.14 -10.45
N SER A 229 14.46 12.37 -11.41
CA SER A 229 13.72 11.27 -12.05
C SER A 229 13.78 9.95 -11.25
N LEU A 230 14.68 9.85 -10.27
CA LEU A 230 14.83 8.67 -9.43
C LEU A 230 13.77 8.72 -8.31
N VAL A 231 12.56 8.36 -8.70
CA VAL A 231 11.38 8.37 -7.84
C VAL A 231 10.75 6.98 -7.89
N CYS A 232 10.39 6.44 -6.74
CA CYS A 232 9.63 5.20 -6.66
C CYS A 232 8.26 5.45 -6.02
N ARG A 233 7.28 4.63 -6.38
CA ARG A 233 6.02 4.57 -5.65
C ARG A 233 6.22 3.67 -4.44
N VAL A 234 5.80 4.14 -3.28
CA VAL A 234 5.69 3.34 -2.05
C VAL A 234 4.22 3.18 -1.72
N CYS A 235 3.82 1.98 -1.31
CA CYS A 235 2.48 1.70 -0.80
C CYS A 235 2.58 0.89 0.49
N VAL A 236 1.86 1.33 1.51
CA VAL A 236 1.71 0.63 2.77
C VAL A 236 0.28 0.15 2.89
N GLY A 237 0.12 -1.14 3.15
CA GLY A 237 -1.17 -1.77 3.39
C GLY A 237 -1.22 -2.39 4.77
N MET A 238 -2.36 -2.30 5.43
CA MET A 238 -2.62 -2.96 6.71
C MET A 238 -3.99 -3.61 6.69
N LYS A 239 -4.05 -4.89 7.07
CA LYS A 239 -5.27 -5.63 7.36
C LYS A 239 -5.35 -5.85 8.88
N LEU A 240 -6.48 -5.45 9.47
CA LEU A 240 -6.83 -5.78 10.84
C LEU A 240 -8.00 -6.76 10.83
N THR A 241 -7.72 -8.02 11.17
CA THR A 241 -8.72 -9.06 11.39
C THR A 241 -9.14 -9.07 12.87
N ASP A 242 -9.75 -10.14 13.35
CA ASP A 242 -10.18 -10.22 14.75
C ASP A 242 -8.98 -10.36 15.69
N HIS A 243 -8.00 -11.20 15.33
CA HIS A 243 -6.85 -11.49 16.18
C HIS A 243 -5.49 -11.11 15.58
N ILE A 244 -5.40 -10.87 14.28
CA ILE A 244 -4.14 -10.56 13.57
C ILE A 244 -4.12 -9.11 13.06
N GLN A 245 -2.92 -8.51 13.05
CA GLN A 245 -2.60 -7.37 12.21
C GLN A 245 -1.51 -7.76 11.20
N ALA A 246 -1.82 -7.62 9.92
CA ALA A 246 -0.89 -7.87 8.82
C ALA A 246 -0.56 -6.54 8.14
N GLU A 247 0.73 -6.20 8.08
CA GLU A 247 1.25 -4.95 7.57
C GLU A 247 2.23 -5.23 6.42
N PHE A 248 2.11 -4.47 5.35
CA PHE A 248 2.84 -4.65 4.11
C PHE A 248 3.45 -3.32 3.68
N VAL A 249 4.76 -3.31 3.40
CA VAL A 249 5.46 -2.14 2.86
C VAL A 249 6.01 -2.48 1.50
N GLY A 250 5.33 -2.00 0.47
CA GLY A 250 5.69 -2.21 -0.92
C GLY A 250 6.34 -1.00 -1.57
N PHE A 251 7.31 -1.22 -2.46
CA PHE A 251 7.83 -0.17 -3.33
C PHE A 251 8.21 -0.71 -4.72
N ALA A 252 8.05 0.13 -5.75
CA ALA A 252 8.48 -0.16 -7.12
C ALA A 252 8.70 1.13 -7.93
N PHE A 253 9.44 1.02 -9.04
CA PHE A 253 9.69 2.13 -9.97
C PHE A 253 8.66 2.14 -11.10
N ASP A 254 8.56 1.03 -11.85
CA ASP A 254 7.74 0.91 -13.06
C ASP A 254 6.70 -0.22 -12.94
N TYR A 255 6.03 -0.31 -11.78
CA TYR A 255 5.02 -1.33 -11.50
C TYR A 255 3.90 -0.77 -10.63
N ASP A 256 2.66 -1.24 -10.81
CA ASP A 256 1.50 -0.87 -9.97
C ASP A 256 1.59 -1.50 -8.57
N ILE A 257 2.55 -1.01 -7.79
CA ILE A 257 2.76 -1.46 -6.42
C ILE A 257 1.58 -1.12 -5.52
N GLN A 258 0.83 -0.06 -5.84
CA GLN A 258 -0.37 0.32 -5.08
C GLN A 258 -1.47 -0.73 -5.24
N GLY A 259 -1.80 -1.11 -6.48
CA GLY A 259 -2.73 -2.19 -6.74
C GLY A 259 -2.25 -3.52 -6.17
N CYS A 260 -0.96 -3.83 -6.31
CA CYS A 260 -0.36 -5.05 -5.78
C CYS A 260 -0.46 -5.16 -4.25
N VAL A 261 -0.06 -4.12 -3.51
CA VAL A 261 -0.15 -4.11 -2.04
C VAL A 261 -1.61 -4.17 -1.60
N ARG A 262 -2.51 -3.47 -2.30
CA ARG A 262 -3.96 -3.57 -2.05
C ARG A 262 -4.48 -4.99 -2.26
N TYR A 263 -4.07 -5.66 -3.33
CA TYR A 263 -4.44 -7.05 -3.60
C TYR A 263 -3.98 -7.98 -2.48
N ILE A 264 -2.68 -7.98 -2.16
CA ILE A 264 -2.10 -8.80 -1.09
C ILE A 264 -2.81 -8.55 0.23
N THR A 265 -2.97 -7.28 0.62
CA THR A 265 -3.62 -6.89 1.89
C THR A 265 -5.09 -7.34 1.93
N SER A 266 -5.80 -7.25 0.81
CA SER A 266 -7.21 -7.63 0.73
C SER A 266 -7.41 -9.14 0.75
N SER A 267 -6.44 -9.89 0.23
CA SER A 267 -6.45 -11.35 0.19
C SER A 267 -6.07 -12.01 1.51
N PHE A 268 -5.62 -11.21 2.48
CA PHE A 268 -5.23 -11.72 3.79
C PHE A 268 -6.45 -12.26 4.54
N GLU A 269 -6.38 -13.54 4.88
CA GLU A 269 -7.41 -14.31 5.57
C GLU A 269 -6.80 -14.89 6.86
N GLU A 270 -7.51 -14.73 7.98
CA GLU A 270 -7.16 -15.32 9.27
C GLU A 270 -7.86 -16.69 9.39
N HIS A 271 -7.13 -17.75 9.68
CA HIS A 271 -7.70 -19.08 9.91
C HIS A 271 -7.75 -19.35 11.41
N PHE A 272 -8.80 -18.90 12.08
CA PHE A 272 -8.94 -19.07 13.53
C PHE A 272 -9.72 -20.33 13.89
N ASP A 273 -9.06 -21.30 14.55
CA ASP A 273 -9.74 -22.46 15.13
C ASP A 273 -10.27 -22.15 16.54
N THR A 274 -11.60 -22.07 16.65
CA THR A 274 -12.33 -21.88 17.92
C THR A 274 -12.05 -22.94 18.99
N GLY A 275 -11.47 -24.10 18.64
CA GLY A 275 -11.07 -25.16 19.57
C GLY A 275 -9.80 -24.90 20.37
N ASN A 276 -8.99 -23.89 20.02
CA ASN A 276 -7.65 -23.68 20.60
C ASN A 276 -7.41 -22.24 21.13
N PHE A 277 -8.45 -21.65 21.74
CA PHE A 277 -8.46 -20.24 22.18
C PHE A 277 -7.33 -19.85 23.15
N GLU A 278 -6.84 -20.76 23.99
CA GLU A 278 -5.87 -20.43 25.04
C GLU A 278 -4.43 -20.21 24.51
N HIS A 279 -4.14 -20.53 23.25
CA HIS A 279 -2.77 -20.50 22.69
C HIS A 279 -2.64 -19.82 21.31
N PHE A 280 -3.65 -19.10 20.83
CA PHE A 280 -3.54 -18.42 19.53
C PHE A 280 -2.50 -17.29 19.57
N THR A 281 -1.46 -17.42 18.76
CA THR A 281 -0.51 -16.35 18.46
C THR A 281 0.15 -16.58 17.10
N VAL A 282 0.39 -15.51 16.36
CA VAL A 282 1.18 -15.51 15.12
C VAL A 282 2.52 -14.83 15.29
N ASN A 283 2.86 -14.39 16.50
CA ASN A 283 4.17 -13.77 16.79
C ASN A 283 5.33 -14.77 16.64
N ASP A 284 5.06 -16.07 16.72
CA ASP A 284 6.05 -17.13 16.47
C ASP A 284 6.42 -17.28 14.99
N SER A 285 5.68 -16.62 14.08
CA SER A 285 6.05 -16.53 12.65
C SER A 285 7.40 -15.82 12.44
N ASN A 286 7.90 -15.11 13.46
CA ASN A 286 9.16 -14.37 13.45
C ASN A 286 9.28 -13.35 12.32
N MET A 287 8.20 -12.92 11.67
CA MET A 287 8.26 -11.89 10.64
C MET A 287 8.69 -10.54 11.24
N SER A 288 9.64 -9.87 10.62
CA SER A 288 10.21 -8.63 11.14
C SER A 288 10.72 -7.71 10.03
N ILE A 289 10.53 -6.41 10.26
CA ILE A 289 11.04 -5.32 9.42
C ILE A 289 11.82 -4.37 10.34
N SER A 290 12.98 -3.91 9.88
CA SER A 290 13.87 -2.99 10.57
C SER A 290 14.31 -1.88 9.62
N PRO A 291 14.57 -0.65 10.09
CA PRO A 291 14.44 -0.19 11.48
C PRO A 291 12.98 -0.08 11.94
N MET A 292 12.75 -0.45 13.21
CA MET A 292 11.44 -0.29 13.86
C MET A 292 11.46 0.94 14.76
N GLU A 293 11.16 2.11 14.18
CA GLU A 293 11.11 3.36 14.92
C GLU A 293 9.73 3.65 15.51
N LYS A 294 9.72 4.18 16.73
CA LYS A 294 8.49 4.63 17.38
C LYS A 294 8.01 5.94 16.77
N TRP A 295 6.70 6.05 16.61
CA TRP A 295 6.04 7.22 16.06
C TRP A 295 4.62 7.37 16.64
N GLU A 296 3.91 8.42 16.25
CA GLU A 296 2.61 8.76 16.83
C GLU A 296 1.52 7.72 16.54
N MET A 297 1.66 6.98 15.43
CA MET A 297 0.73 5.93 15.02
C MET A 297 1.00 4.63 15.81
N THR A 298 0.63 4.64 17.09
CA THR A 298 0.90 3.52 18.00
C THR A 298 0.23 2.23 17.50
N GLY A 299 1.03 1.16 17.42
CA GLY A 299 0.63 -0.16 16.92
C GLY A 299 0.85 -0.36 15.41
N MET A 300 1.10 0.70 14.65
CA MET A 300 1.43 0.62 13.22
C MET A 300 2.94 0.68 13.02
N PHE A 301 3.45 -0.02 12.00
CA PHE A 301 4.83 0.06 11.55
C PHE A 301 5.09 1.40 10.85
N ASN A 302 6.21 2.04 11.17
CA ASN A 302 6.65 3.27 10.53
C ASN A 302 7.48 2.95 9.28
N PRO A 303 6.94 3.15 8.06
CA PRO A 303 7.66 2.78 6.83
C PRO A 303 8.77 3.77 6.46
N PHE A 304 8.71 5.02 6.92
CA PHE A 304 9.55 6.08 6.39
C PHE A 304 11.05 5.85 6.71
N PRO A 305 11.44 5.52 7.96
CA PRO A 305 12.83 5.20 8.27
C PRO A 305 13.32 3.95 7.54
N PHE A 306 12.44 2.98 7.27
CA PHE A 306 12.78 1.79 6.49
C PHE A 306 13.10 2.13 5.03
N ILE A 307 12.22 2.91 4.39
CA ILE A 307 12.42 3.34 3.01
C ILE A 307 13.64 4.25 2.88
N ASP A 308 13.81 5.21 3.80
CA ASP A 308 14.94 6.13 3.81
C ASP A 308 16.28 5.40 3.97
N GLU A 309 16.43 4.57 5.00
CA GLU A 309 17.66 3.80 5.23
C GLU A 309 17.94 2.84 4.06
N TYR A 310 16.92 2.21 3.48
CA TYR A 310 17.09 1.28 2.35
C TYR A 310 17.68 1.98 1.14
N PHE A 311 17.08 3.11 0.72
CA PHE A 311 17.54 3.82 -0.48
C PHE A 311 18.85 4.56 -0.26
N ASN A 312 19.05 5.18 0.92
CA ASN A 312 20.33 5.82 1.26
C ASN A 312 21.47 4.80 1.25
N SER A 313 21.29 3.64 1.88
CA SER A 313 22.30 2.56 1.88
C SER A 313 22.59 2.01 0.49
N LYS A 314 21.60 2.01 -0.42
CA LYS A 314 21.80 1.59 -1.81
C LYS A 314 22.58 2.65 -2.60
N LEU A 315 22.28 3.93 -2.43
CA LEU A 315 23.00 5.04 -3.07
C LEU A 315 24.47 5.12 -2.62
N GLU A 316 24.73 4.95 -1.32
CA GLU A 316 26.10 4.95 -0.77
C GLU A 316 26.94 3.84 -1.39
N LYS A 317 26.40 2.61 -1.45
CA LYS A 317 27.08 1.47 -2.08
C LYS A 317 27.45 1.71 -3.54
N VAL A 318 26.60 2.40 -4.30
CA VAL A 318 26.87 2.73 -5.72
C VAL A 318 27.99 3.75 -5.81
N SER A 319 27.94 4.79 -4.97
CA SER A 319 28.95 5.85 -4.93
C SER A 319 30.35 5.32 -4.57
N ASP A 320 30.42 4.41 -3.60
CA ASP A 320 31.68 3.76 -3.19
C ASP A 320 32.28 2.86 -4.29
N MET A 321 31.45 2.26 -5.14
CA MET A 321 31.93 1.47 -6.28
C MET A 321 32.58 2.34 -7.35
N ASP A 322 31.97 3.49 -7.67
CA ASP A 322 32.53 4.45 -8.64
C ASP A 322 33.89 4.99 -8.20
N GLU A 323 34.08 5.30 -6.91
CA GLU A 323 35.36 5.79 -6.40
C GLU A 323 36.47 4.72 -6.45
N ASN A 324 36.13 3.47 -6.14
CA ASN A 324 37.10 2.36 -6.15
C ASN A 324 37.51 1.93 -7.56
N GLU A 325 36.61 1.97 -8.54
CA GLU A 325 36.97 1.73 -9.94
C GLU A 325 37.82 2.87 -10.53
N GLY A 326 37.52 4.13 -10.17
CA GLY A 326 38.31 5.29 -10.56
C GLY A 326 39.75 5.30 -10.01
N ASN A 327 40.00 4.60 -8.90
CA ASN A 327 41.32 4.48 -8.28
C ASN A 327 42.14 3.29 -8.79
N LYS A 328 41.51 2.26 -9.38
CA LYS A 328 42.21 1.13 -10.03
C LYS A 328 42.70 1.45 -11.46
N GLY A 329 42.23 2.54 -12.04
CA GLY A 329 42.60 3.00 -13.40
C GLY A 329 43.68 4.10 -13.45
N LYS A 330 44.40 4.36 -12.35
CA LYS A 330 45.54 5.29 -12.29
C LYS A 330 46.84 4.56 -12.00
#